data_AF-A0AAN0V9Q4-F1
#
_entry.id   AF-A0AAN0V9Q4-F1
#
_cell.length_a   1.000
_cell.length_b   1.000
_cell.length_c   1.000
_cell.angle_alpha   90.00
_cell.angle_beta   90.00
_cell.angle_gamma   90.00
#
_symmetry.space_group_name_H-M   'P 1'
#
loop_
_entity.id
_entity.type
_entity.pdbx_description
1 polymer ?
#
loop_
_entity_poly.entity_id
_entity_poly.type
_entity_poly.pdbx_seq_one_letter_code
_entity_poly.pdbx_strand_id
1 'polypeptide(L)'
;MSAGLKVFKEDGSLLFDTEKITYGLLKSGYMTLLVNWPRLDYRSANLPPNQGSSYAESSITDAIHGFSVTGAVAPIVFIVGSGISCGSSRSGDTTTFYYIGASPSTKYYYFDTMRDTLSGAGLKCYDESGTLTFNSLQYPLNIVATVSAPAPPTPTVVNGTANYGVPFAGATKLATRFISSGPYYCVARVFISVGSGEFAAATTFSRSFGQGRMDGMSAPGSPFPAYSNQQAHMDGAYGASGGIYFMSCDAARTTMYWGAPVTYNSYYGIPTDKYPEALIIKTDNLPFPFN
;
A
#
# COMPACT_ATOMS: atom_id res chain seq x y z
N MET A 1 -12.16 -26.79 -22.08
CA MET A 1 -10.91 -26.15 -22.56
C MET A 1 -11.19 -24.72 -23.00
N SER A 2 -10.47 -23.73 -22.46
CA SER A 2 -10.57 -22.33 -22.91
C SER A 2 -10.02 -22.18 -24.33
N ALA A 3 -10.61 -21.30 -25.14
CA ALA A 3 -10.03 -20.92 -26.43
C ALA A 3 -8.80 -20.00 -26.19
N GLY A 4 -7.60 -20.57 -26.27
CA GLY A 4 -6.33 -19.88 -26.11
C GLY A 4 -5.75 -19.36 -27.44
N LEU A 5 -5.27 -18.12 -27.47
CA LEU A 5 -4.41 -17.58 -28.54
C LEU A 5 -3.02 -17.33 -27.97
N LYS A 6 -2.03 -18.01 -28.55
CA LYS A 6 -0.61 -17.76 -28.32
C LYS A 6 -0.01 -17.13 -29.56
N VAL A 7 0.49 -15.91 -29.41
CA VAL A 7 1.22 -15.19 -30.45
C VAL A 7 2.69 -15.18 -30.06
N PHE A 8 3.57 -15.46 -31.01
CA PHE A 8 5.02 -15.43 -30.85
C PHE A 8 5.60 -14.33 -31.72
N LYS A 9 6.70 -13.73 -31.29
CA LYS A 9 7.51 -12.85 -32.12
C LYS A 9 8.26 -13.68 -33.16
N GLU A 10 8.85 -13.01 -34.14
CA GLU A 10 9.69 -13.63 -35.16
C GLU A 10 10.92 -14.35 -34.56
N ASP A 11 11.40 -13.89 -33.41
CA ASP A 11 12.51 -14.52 -32.66
C ASP A 11 12.09 -15.77 -31.86
N GLY A 12 10.82 -16.18 -31.92
CA GLY A 12 10.26 -17.32 -31.20
C GLY A 12 9.92 -17.04 -29.74
N SER A 13 10.20 -15.84 -29.21
CA SER A 13 9.75 -15.44 -27.86
C SER A 13 8.24 -15.22 -27.84
N LEU A 14 7.60 -15.55 -26.72
CA LEU A 14 6.16 -15.36 -26.54
C LEU A 14 5.82 -13.86 -26.58
N LEU A 15 4.95 -13.46 -27.51
CA LEU A 15 4.44 -12.10 -27.61
C LEU A 15 3.20 -11.92 -26.73
N PHE A 16 2.28 -12.89 -26.77
CA PHE A 16 1.00 -12.79 -26.10
C PHE A 16 0.38 -14.18 -25.89
N ASP A 17 -0.23 -14.42 -24.73
CA ASP A 17 -0.88 -15.69 -24.37
C ASP A 17 -2.19 -15.39 -23.62
N THR A 18 -3.34 -15.55 -24.29
CA THR A 18 -4.65 -15.29 -23.67
C THR A 18 -4.94 -16.21 -22.50
N GLU A 19 -4.26 -17.36 -22.40
CA GLU A 19 -4.47 -18.30 -21.29
C GLU A 19 -3.83 -17.80 -19.99
N LYS A 20 -2.92 -16.82 -20.09
CA LYS A 20 -2.18 -16.26 -18.94
C LYS A 20 -2.58 -14.82 -18.63
N ILE A 21 -3.26 -14.13 -19.55
CA ILE A 21 -3.66 -12.74 -19.38
C ILE A 21 -5.07 -12.71 -18.80
N THR A 22 -5.13 -12.52 -17.49
CA THR A 22 -6.38 -12.53 -16.74
C THR A 22 -6.81 -11.15 -16.26
N TYR A 23 -5.89 -10.17 -16.25
CA TYR A 23 -6.14 -8.83 -15.71
C TYR A 23 -5.96 -7.73 -16.73
N GLY A 24 -6.92 -6.79 -16.77
CA GLY A 24 -6.90 -5.59 -17.60
C GLY A 24 -7.10 -4.33 -16.77
N LEU A 25 -6.49 -3.23 -17.21
CA LEU A 25 -6.71 -1.91 -16.62
C LEU A 25 -8.17 -1.52 -16.85
N LEU A 26 -8.85 -1.14 -15.78
CA LEU A 26 -10.25 -0.70 -15.80
C LEU A 26 -10.43 0.74 -15.34
N LYS A 27 -9.51 1.26 -14.53
CA LYS A 27 -9.57 2.64 -14.05
C LYS A 27 -8.19 3.13 -13.64
N SER A 28 -7.91 4.41 -13.86
CA SER A 28 -6.73 5.07 -13.31
C SER A 28 -7.03 6.54 -13.02
N GLY A 29 -6.41 7.09 -11.99
CA GLY A 29 -6.62 8.48 -11.62
C GLY A 29 -5.86 8.88 -10.37
N TYR A 30 -6.13 10.09 -9.88
CA TYR A 30 -5.64 10.55 -8.59
C TYR A 30 -6.56 10.11 -7.47
N MET A 31 -5.98 9.72 -6.34
CA MET A 31 -6.75 9.45 -5.12
C MET A 31 -7.41 10.73 -4.60
N THR A 32 -8.55 10.57 -3.95
CA THR A 32 -9.28 11.65 -3.30
C THR A 32 -9.35 11.41 -1.80
N LEU A 33 -9.44 12.48 -1.00
CA LEU A 33 -9.73 12.34 0.42
C LEU A 33 -11.14 11.76 0.58
N LEU A 34 -11.27 10.61 1.21
CA LEU A 34 -12.56 9.93 1.41
C LEU A 34 -13.12 10.20 2.81
N VAL A 35 -12.27 10.08 3.82
CA VAL A 35 -12.69 10.14 5.23
C VAL A 35 -11.49 10.47 6.11
N ASN A 36 -11.77 10.99 7.30
CA ASN A 36 -10.78 11.11 8.37
C ASN A 36 -11.09 10.08 9.46
N TRP A 37 -10.12 9.24 9.82
CA TRP A 37 -10.29 8.26 10.90
C TRP A 37 -9.57 8.72 12.17
N PRO A 38 -10.26 8.85 13.32
CA PRO A 38 -9.59 9.24 14.55
C PRO A 38 -8.68 8.10 15.04
N ARG A 39 -7.50 8.50 15.55
CA ARG A 39 -6.64 7.63 16.35
C ARG A 39 -7.30 7.36 17.71
N LEU A 40 -6.76 6.40 18.47
CA LEU A 40 -7.36 5.96 19.71
C LEU A 40 -6.48 6.33 20.92
N ASP A 41 -6.95 7.29 21.74
CA ASP A 41 -6.28 7.73 22.97
C ASP A 41 -6.43 6.71 24.09
N TYR A 42 -5.31 6.35 24.73
CA TYR A 42 -5.33 5.49 25.91
C TYR A 42 -5.82 6.27 27.15
N ARG A 43 -6.95 5.83 27.72
CA ARG A 43 -7.72 6.64 28.68
C ARG A 43 -7.06 6.79 30.06
N SER A 44 -6.33 5.79 30.54
CA SER A 44 -5.72 5.80 31.88
C SER A 44 -4.70 4.68 32.07
N ALA A 45 -3.63 4.94 32.85
CA ALA A 45 -2.63 3.93 33.24
C ALA A 45 -3.22 2.72 33.95
N ASN A 46 -4.37 2.87 34.62
CA ASN A 46 -4.99 1.80 35.42
C ASN A 46 -5.84 0.84 34.58
N LEU A 47 -6.00 1.10 33.29
CA LEU A 47 -6.78 0.24 32.40
C LEU A 47 -5.88 -0.85 31.79
N PRO A 48 -6.45 -1.97 31.34
CA PRO A 48 -5.69 -2.99 30.64
C PRO A 48 -5.46 -2.57 29.16
N PRO A 49 -4.21 -2.38 28.69
CA PRO A 49 -3.93 -1.84 27.36
C PRO A 49 -4.30 -2.78 26.20
N ASN A 50 -4.57 -4.05 26.49
CA ASN A 50 -5.04 -5.05 25.54
C ASN A 50 -6.56 -5.06 25.34
N GLN A 51 -7.32 -4.20 26.04
CA GLN A 51 -8.77 -4.09 25.87
C GLN A 51 -9.13 -2.86 25.04
N GLY A 52 -9.98 -3.05 24.03
CA GLY A 52 -10.46 -1.95 23.19
C GLY A 52 -11.24 -0.88 23.99
N SER A 53 -11.95 -1.29 25.04
CA SER A 53 -12.62 -0.38 25.96
C SER A 53 -11.65 0.55 26.70
N SER A 54 -10.35 0.25 26.76
CA SER A 54 -9.35 1.12 27.39
C SER A 54 -9.01 2.37 26.58
N TYR A 55 -9.56 2.48 25.37
CA TYR A 55 -9.29 3.57 24.45
C TYR A 55 -10.56 4.37 24.10
N ALA A 56 -10.37 5.62 23.72
CA ALA A 56 -11.41 6.49 23.18
C ALA A 56 -10.93 7.15 21.89
N GLU A 57 -11.85 7.65 21.06
CA GLU A 57 -11.47 8.39 19.86
C GLU A 57 -10.76 9.69 20.21
N SER A 58 -9.66 9.95 19.51
CA SER A 58 -8.86 11.17 19.62
C SER A 58 -9.38 12.27 18.70
N SER A 59 -9.02 13.52 19.03
CA SER A 59 -9.14 14.64 18.08
C SER A 59 -8.11 14.57 16.95
N ILE A 60 -7.04 13.78 17.11
CA ILE A 60 -6.05 13.53 16.07
C ILE A 60 -6.63 12.51 15.08
N THR A 61 -6.73 12.92 13.82
CA THR A 61 -7.31 12.10 12.76
C THR A 61 -6.32 11.85 11.63
N ASP A 62 -6.43 10.66 11.04
CA ASP A 62 -5.69 10.26 9.85
C ASP A 62 -6.52 10.54 8.60
N ALA A 63 -5.92 11.23 7.64
CA ALA A 63 -6.55 11.47 6.34
C ALA A 63 -6.46 10.25 5.45
N ILE A 64 -7.60 9.62 5.18
CA ILE A 64 -7.70 8.40 4.39
C ILE A 64 -8.10 8.78 2.97
N HIS A 65 -7.18 8.51 2.04
CA HIS A 65 -7.41 8.73 0.62
C HIS A 65 -7.81 7.43 -0.05
N GLY A 66 -8.39 7.54 -1.23
CA GLY A 66 -8.76 6.37 -2.01
C GLY A 66 -9.62 6.69 -3.20
N PHE A 67 -10.29 5.65 -3.69
CA PHE A 67 -11.20 5.69 -4.81
C PHE A 67 -12.18 4.52 -4.73
N SER A 68 -13.27 4.64 -5.51
CA SER A 68 -14.29 3.61 -5.61
C SER A 68 -14.46 3.12 -7.05
N VAL A 69 -14.82 1.85 -7.17
CA VAL A 69 -15.11 1.14 -8.42
C VAL A 69 -16.37 0.30 -8.25
N THR A 70 -17.08 0.06 -9.34
CA THR A 70 -18.27 -0.80 -9.35
C THR A 70 -17.91 -2.15 -9.94
N GLY A 71 -18.48 -3.23 -9.40
CA GLY A 71 -18.35 -4.57 -9.96
C GLY A 71 -17.00 -5.23 -9.72
N ALA A 72 -16.23 -4.86 -8.69
CA ALA A 72 -14.93 -5.50 -8.44
C ALA A 72 -15.07 -7.01 -8.22
N VAL A 73 -14.22 -7.80 -8.88
CA VAL A 73 -14.22 -9.28 -8.84
C VAL A 73 -12.96 -9.80 -8.16
N ALA A 74 -11.81 -9.55 -8.78
CA ALA A 74 -10.49 -9.84 -8.22
C ALA A 74 -9.61 -8.61 -8.48
N PRO A 75 -9.67 -7.57 -7.62
CA PRO A 75 -9.00 -6.32 -7.88
C PRO A 75 -7.52 -6.35 -7.47
N ILE A 76 -6.65 -5.73 -8.26
CA ILE A 76 -5.25 -5.42 -7.91
C ILE A 76 -5.01 -3.93 -8.19
N VAL A 77 -4.46 -3.23 -7.21
CA VAL A 77 -4.24 -1.78 -7.29
C VAL A 77 -2.77 -1.47 -7.17
N PHE A 78 -2.22 -0.80 -8.17
CA PHE A 78 -0.86 -0.27 -8.16
C PHE A 78 -0.89 1.24 -7.93
N ILE A 79 0.04 1.76 -7.14
CA ILE A 79 0.10 3.18 -6.80
C ILE A 79 1.45 3.82 -7.15
N VAL A 80 1.39 5.10 -7.52
CA VAL A 80 2.56 5.99 -7.70
C VAL A 80 2.44 7.13 -6.70
N GLY A 81 3.53 7.41 -5.99
CA GLY A 81 3.52 8.33 -4.85
C GLY A 81 3.07 7.64 -3.56
N SER A 82 3.33 8.29 -2.42
CA SER A 82 3.18 7.64 -1.12
C SER A 82 1.77 7.10 -0.87
N GLY A 83 1.69 6.00 -0.12
CA GLY A 83 0.44 5.38 0.29
C GLY A 83 0.68 3.97 0.83
N ILE A 84 -0.14 3.55 1.78
CA ILE A 84 -0.21 2.18 2.27
C ILE A 84 -1.68 1.78 2.34
N SER A 85 -2.04 0.65 1.72
CA SER A 85 -3.41 0.13 1.74
C SER A 85 -3.83 -0.22 3.16
N CYS A 86 -4.84 0.47 3.68
CA CYS A 86 -5.40 0.24 5.02
C CYS A 86 -6.76 -0.47 4.97
N GLY A 87 -7.06 -1.13 3.84
CA GLY A 87 -8.21 -1.99 3.66
C GLY A 87 -9.15 -1.53 2.55
N SER A 88 -10.30 -2.20 2.46
CA SER A 88 -11.35 -1.91 1.50
C SER A 88 -12.72 -2.21 2.10
N SER A 89 -13.76 -1.55 1.61
CA SER A 89 -15.16 -1.85 1.96
C SER A 89 -15.99 -2.05 0.71
N ARG A 90 -17.01 -2.92 0.77
CA ARG A 90 -17.99 -3.10 -0.28
C ARG A 90 -19.38 -2.70 0.21
N SER A 91 -20.05 -1.83 -0.55
CA SER A 91 -21.46 -1.45 -0.34
C SER A 91 -22.22 -1.69 -1.64
N GLY A 92 -23.14 -2.64 -1.64
CA GLY A 92 -23.75 -3.16 -2.86
C GLY A 92 -22.67 -3.65 -3.83
N ASP A 93 -22.65 -3.09 -5.03
CA ASP A 93 -21.65 -3.42 -6.04
C ASP A 93 -20.44 -2.49 -6.06
N THR A 94 -20.41 -1.47 -5.19
CA THR A 94 -19.30 -0.52 -5.11
C THR A 94 -18.26 -1.01 -4.10
N THR A 95 -17.01 -1.14 -4.55
CA THR A 95 -15.84 -1.39 -3.69
C THR A 95 -15.01 -0.11 -3.58
N THR A 96 -14.70 0.29 -2.34
CA THR A 96 -13.86 1.43 -2.02
C THR A 96 -12.55 0.94 -1.43
N PHE A 97 -11.42 1.41 -1.97
CA PHE A 97 -10.09 1.10 -1.46
C PHE A 97 -9.55 2.27 -0.65
N TYR A 98 -8.97 2.00 0.52
CA TYR A 98 -8.50 3.00 1.46
C TYR A 98 -6.98 2.96 1.60
N TYR A 99 -6.36 4.14 1.61
CA TYR A 99 -4.94 4.33 1.73
C TYR A 99 -4.61 5.40 2.78
N ILE A 100 -3.76 5.04 3.74
CA ILE A 100 -3.11 5.98 4.65
C ILE A 100 -1.75 6.40 4.12
N GLY A 101 -1.25 7.57 4.51
CA GLY A 101 0.01 8.09 4.01
C GLY A 101 -0.02 8.47 2.51
N ALA A 102 -1.22 8.51 1.94
CA ALA A 102 -1.48 8.98 0.60
C ALA A 102 -1.87 10.46 0.59
N SER A 103 -1.87 11.04 -0.59
CA SER A 103 -2.21 12.44 -0.82
C SER A 103 -3.04 12.59 -2.10
N PRO A 104 -3.58 13.78 -2.39
CA PRO A 104 -4.25 14.04 -3.67
C PRO A 104 -3.32 13.90 -4.89
N SER A 105 -2.01 13.82 -4.69
CA SER A 105 -1.04 13.57 -5.77
C SER A 105 -0.73 12.08 -6.00
N THR A 106 -1.23 11.19 -5.13
CA THR A 106 -1.04 9.74 -5.27
C THR A 106 -1.90 9.23 -6.42
N LYS A 107 -1.25 8.64 -7.43
CA LYS A 107 -1.92 8.01 -8.58
C LYS A 107 -2.28 6.58 -8.22
N TYR A 108 -3.40 6.09 -8.76
CA TYR A 108 -3.76 4.67 -8.74
C TYR A 108 -3.97 4.14 -10.15
N TYR A 109 -3.67 2.85 -10.33
CA TYR A 109 -3.97 2.04 -11.50
C TYR A 109 -4.69 0.78 -11.01
N TYR A 110 -5.98 0.70 -11.32
CA TYR A 110 -6.86 -0.37 -10.92
C TYR A 110 -7.00 -1.39 -12.05
N PHE A 111 -6.52 -2.59 -11.76
CA PHE A 111 -6.66 -3.77 -12.60
C PHE A 111 -7.64 -4.74 -11.95
N ASP A 112 -8.39 -5.46 -12.76
CA ASP A 112 -9.25 -6.55 -12.31
C ASP A 112 -9.35 -7.57 -13.45
N THR A 113 -10.13 -8.64 -13.25
CA THR A 113 -10.44 -9.58 -14.31
C THR A 113 -10.90 -8.87 -15.57
N MET A 114 -10.42 -9.33 -16.73
CA MET A 114 -10.85 -8.77 -18.00
C MET A 114 -12.35 -8.92 -18.17
N ARG A 115 -13.03 -7.83 -18.54
CA ARG A 115 -14.48 -7.72 -18.60
C ARG A 115 -14.93 -6.97 -19.84
N ASP A 116 -16.16 -7.25 -20.28
CA ASP A 116 -16.75 -6.58 -21.43
C ASP A 116 -17.32 -5.21 -21.03
N THR A 117 -16.41 -4.30 -20.68
CA THR A 117 -16.75 -2.96 -20.17
C THR A 117 -16.42 -1.85 -21.16
N LEU A 118 -15.65 -2.16 -22.21
CA LEU A 118 -15.22 -1.22 -23.23
C LEU A 118 -15.90 -1.55 -24.56
N SER A 119 -16.41 -0.54 -25.25
CA SER A 119 -17.02 -0.67 -26.57
C SER A 119 -15.98 -0.52 -27.68
N GLY A 120 -16.09 -1.34 -28.72
CA GLY A 120 -15.18 -1.28 -29.86
C GLY A 120 -15.03 -2.63 -30.57
N ALA A 121 -14.40 -2.59 -31.75
CA ALA A 121 -13.95 -3.79 -32.44
C ALA A 121 -12.64 -4.27 -31.81
N GLY A 122 -12.69 -5.39 -31.10
CA GLY A 122 -11.54 -6.02 -30.47
C GLY A 122 -11.68 -7.53 -30.42
N LEU A 123 -10.55 -8.23 -30.37
CA LEU A 123 -10.51 -9.66 -30.08
C LEU A 123 -11.01 -9.91 -28.65
N LYS A 124 -12.02 -10.76 -28.54
CA LYS A 124 -12.60 -11.26 -27.28
C LYS A 124 -12.56 -12.78 -27.30
N CYS A 125 -12.09 -13.38 -26.22
CA CYS A 125 -12.09 -14.84 -26.05
C CYS A 125 -13.01 -15.20 -24.89
N TYR A 126 -13.74 -16.30 -25.05
CA TYR A 126 -14.69 -16.80 -24.07
C TYR A 126 -14.34 -18.25 -23.72
N ASP A 127 -14.60 -18.66 -22.48
CA ASP A 127 -14.57 -20.06 -22.10
C ASP A 127 -15.82 -20.81 -22.60
N GLU A 128 -15.85 -22.13 -22.38
CA GLU A 128 -16.98 -22.99 -22.77
C GLU A 128 -18.28 -22.65 -22.04
N SER A 129 -18.21 -21.94 -20.91
CA SER A 129 -19.37 -21.46 -20.15
C SER A 129 -19.86 -20.09 -20.62
N GLY A 130 -19.20 -19.49 -21.62
CA GLY A 130 -19.52 -18.15 -22.13
C GLY A 130 -18.95 -17.01 -21.29
N THR A 131 -18.05 -17.29 -20.34
CA THR A 131 -17.36 -16.25 -19.55
C THR A 131 -16.26 -15.63 -20.38
N LEU A 132 -16.18 -14.30 -20.42
CA LEU A 132 -15.08 -13.60 -21.06
C LEU A 132 -13.76 -13.89 -20.33
N THR A 133 -12.78 -14.41 -21.04
CA THR A 133 -11.44 -14.76 -20.49
C THR A 133 -10.35 -13.81 -20.98
N PHE A 134 -10.57 -13.13 -22.11
CA PHE A 134 -9.64 -12.14 -22.63
C PHE A 134 -10.37 -11.03 -23.41
N ASN A 135 -9.94 -9.78 -23.23
CA ASN A 135 -10.44 -8.62 -23.96
C ASN A 135 -9.29 -7.72 -24.41
N SER A 136 -9.02 -7.68 -25.71
CA SER A 136 -7.98 -6.83 -26.30
C SER A 136 -8.26 -5.32 -26.23
N LEU A 137 -9.48 -4.91 -25.87
CA LEU A 137 -9.79 -3.50 -25.64
C LEU A 137 -9.21 -2.98 -24.32
N GLN A 138 -8.81 -3.87 -23.41
CA GLN A 138 -8.20 -3.49 -22.14
C GLN A 138 -6.68 -3.58 -22.20
N TYR A 139 -5.99 -2.64 -21.54
CA TYR A 139 -4.55 -2.70 -21.37
C TYR A 139 -4.19 -3.82 -20.38
N PRO A 140 -3.42 -4.86 -20.78
CA PRO A 140 -3.14 -5.99 -19.90
C PRO A 140 -2.23 -5.58 -18.73
N LEU A 141 -2.41 -6.22 -17.59
CA LEU A 141 -1.48 -6.13 -16.48
C LEU A 141 -0.14 -6.79 -16.86
N ASN A 142 0.95 -6.02 -16.84
CA ASN A 142 2.28 -6.54 -17.10
C ASN A 142 3.23 -6.24 -15.93
N ILE A 143 3.53 -7.26 -15.13
CA ILE A 143 4.46 -7.17 -14.01
C ILE A 143 5.89 -7.22 -14.58
N VAL A 144 6.64 -6.14 -14.40
CA VAL A 144 8.01 -6.02 -14.91
C VAL A 144 9.05 -6.49 -13.90
N ALA A 145 8.69 -6.52 -12.62
CA ALA A 145 9.53 -7.02 -11.55
C ALA A 145 8.71 -7.41 -10.31
N THR A 146 9.26 -8.35 -9.54
CA THR A 146 8.86 -8.63 -8.17
C THR A 146 10.08 -8.41 -7.29
N VAL A 147 9.93 -7.58 -6.26
CA VAL A 147 11.03 -7.20 -5.38
C VAL A 147 10.61 -7.43 -3.94
N SER A 148 11.45 -8.04 -3.12
CA SER A 148 11.24 -8.17 -1.68
C SER A 148 11.86 -7.01 -0.92
N ALA A 149 11.22 -6.57 0.17
CA ALA A 149 11.75 -5.52 1.02
C ALA A 149 13.07 -5.97 1.67
N PRO A 150 14.06 -5.07 1.81
CA PRO A 150 15.29 -5.38 2.55
C PRO A 150 14.96 -5.80 4.00
N ALA A 151 15.58 -6.88 4.46
CA ALA A 151 15.48 -7.32 5.86
C ALA A 151 15.85 -6.17 6.81
N PRO A 152 15.22 -6.05 7.98
CA PRO A 152 15.61 -5.03 8.95
C PRO A 152 17.07 -5.29 9.43
N PRO A 153 17.81 -4.25 9.84
CA PRO A 153 19.14 -4.42 10.44
C PRO A 153 19.12 -5.30 11.68
N THR A 154 20.29 -5.76 12.14
CA THR A 154 20.39 -6.50 13.40
C THR A 154 19.76 -5.72 14.56
N PRO A 155 18.81 -6.30 15.32
CA PRO A 155 18.16 -5.60 16.41
C PRO A 155 19.07 -5.48 17.63
N THR A 156 18.81 -4.47 18.44
CA THR A 156 19.24 -4.45 19.84
C THR A 156 18.18 -5.18 20.67
N VAL A 157 18.58 -6.09 21.56
CA VAL A 157 17.64 -6.78 22.45
C VAL A 157 17.60 -6.08 23.79
N VAL A 158 16.43 -5.57 24.17
CA VAL A 158 16.19 -4.90 25.46
C VAL A 158 15.08 -5.63 26.17
N ASN A 159 15.35 -6.17 27.36
CA ASN A 159 14.40 -6.95 28.17
C ASN A 159 13.69 -8.05 27.37
N GLY A 160 14.44 -8.78 26.53
CA GLY A 160 13.90 -9.86 25.68
C GLY A 160 13.13 -9.38 24.44
N THR A 161 13.00 -8.07 24.22
CA THR A 161 12.34 -7.50 23.04
C THR A 161 13.37 -7.04 22.01
N ALA A 162 13.26 -7.56 20.78
CA ALA A 162 14.06 -7.11 19.65
C ALA A 162 13.59 -5.71 19.19
N ASN A 163 14.51 -4.74 19.27
CA ASN A 163 14.31 -3.35 18.89
C ASN A 163 15.15 -3.03 17.65
N TYR A 164 14.48 -2.52 16.62
CA TYR A 164 15.07 -2.15 15.35
C TYR A 164 15.08 -0.63 15.19
N GLY A 165 16.18 -0.04 14.71
CA GLY A 165 16.22 1.40 14.42
C GLY A 165 15.32 1.79 13.23
N VAL A 166 15.16 0.87 12.28
CA VAL A 166 14.34 0.97 11.06
C VAL A 166 13.77 -0.40 10.68
N PRO A 167 12.62 -0.47 10.00
CA PRO A 167 11.96 -1.73 9.63
C PRO A 167 12.46 -2.35 8.33
N PHE A 168 13.29 -1.62 7.55
CA PHE A 168 13.99 -2.11 6.37
C PHE A 168 15.45 -1.64 6.42
N ALA A 169 16.40 -2.48 6.07
CA ALA A 169 17.80 -2.06 5.94
C ALA A 169 17.93 -0.92 4.89
N GLY A 170 18.75 0.08 5.21
CA GLY A 170 18.96 1.25 4.37
C GLY A 170 17.81 2.26 4.37
N ALA A 171 16.73 2.04 5.14
CA ALA A 171 15.64 3.00 5.21
C ALA A 171 16.05 4.29 5.92
N THR A 172 15.51 5.40 5.42
CA THR A 172 15.56 6.69 6.11
C THR A 172 14.29 6.87 6.92
N LYS A 173 14.43 7.30 8.18
CA LYS A 173 13.34 7.63 9.09
C LYS A 173 13.14 9.15 9.16
N LEU A 174 11.92 9.64 8.90
CA LEU A 174 11.60 11.07 8.88
C LEU A 174 10.14 11.36 9.28
N ALA A 175 9.92 12.53 9.88
CA ALA A 175 8.59 13.00 10.23
C ALA A 175 7.96 13.58 8.97
N THR A 176 6.90 12.95 8.47
CA THR A 176 6.28 13.33 7.19
C THR A 176 4.83 13.72 7.41
N ARG A 177 4.41 14.82 6.79
CA ARG A 177 3.01 15.21 6.70
C ARG A 177 2.56 15.04 5.26
N PHE A 178 1.50 14.25 5.03
CA PHE A 178 1.02 13.93 3.68
C PHE A 178 -0.05 14.90 3.15
N ILE A 179 -0.70 15.63 4.04
CA ILE A 179 -1.63 16.72 3.72
C ILE A 179 -1.40 17.90 4.66
N SER A 180 -1.51 19.13 4.18
CA SER A 180 -1.11 20.33 4.92
C SER A 180 -1.78 20.49 6.29
N SER A 181 -3.02 20.05 6.46
CA SER A 181 -3.80 20.13 7.70
C SER A 181 -3.68 18.90 8.62
N GLY A 182 -2.98 17.84 8.20
CA GLY A 182 -2.89 16.57 8.93
C GLY A 182 -1.77 16.51 9.99
N PRO A 183 -1.73 15.42 10.78
CA PRO A 183 -0.62 15.17 11.70
C PRO A 183 0.67 14.87 10.94
N TYR A 184 1.80 14.96 11.65
CA TYR A 184 3.03 14.32 11.21
C TYR A 184 2.98 12.82 11.54
N TYR A 185 3.44 12.02 10.60
CA TYR A 185 3.61 10.58 10.68
C TYR A 185 5.08 10.25 10.86
N CYS A 186 5.37 9.19 11.61
CA CYS A 186 6.71 8.62 11.57
C CYS A 186 6.79 7.74 10.34
N VAL A 187 7.68 8.06 9.41
CA VAL A 187 7.83 7.32 8.17
C VAL A 187 9.23 6.76 8.08
N ALA A 188 9.33 5.46 7.82
CA ALA A 188 10.58 4.85 7.38
C ALA A 188 10.41 4.36 5.94
N ARG A 189 11.32 4.74 5.04
CA ARG A 189 11.26 4.32 3.64
C ARG A 189 12.63 4.02 3.06
N VAL A 190 12.69 3.06 2.15
CA VAL A 190 13.89 2.70 1.37
C VAL A 190 13.54 2.66 -0.10
N PHE A 191 14.37 3.31 -0.92
CA PHE A 191 14.22 3.29 -2.37
C PHE A 191 14.91 2.07 -2.96
N ILE A 192 14.23 1.38 -3.88
CA ILE A 192 14.80 0.29 -4.66
C ILE A 192 14.74 0.69 -6.13
N SER A 193 15.92 0.81 -6.74
CA SER A 193 16.05 1.10 -8.17
C SER A 193 15.56 -0.08 -9.00
N VAL A 194 14.76 0.19 -10.03
CA VAL A 194 14.23 -0.83 -10.96
C VAL A 194 14.72 -0.57 -12.38
N GLY A 195 14.75 0.69 -12.83
CA GLY A 195 15.14 1.05 -14.19
C GLY A 195 14.74 2.47 -14.53
N SER A 196 14.65 2.82 -15.82
CA SER A 196 14.16 4.13 -16.25
C SER A 196 12.62 4.16 -16.36
N GLY A 197 12.01 5.30 -16.01
CA GLY A 197 10.58 5.59 -16.25
C GLY A 197 9.72 5.75 -14.98
N GLU A 198 8.43 5.99 -15.23
CA GLU A 198 7.26 5.85 -14.34
C GLU A 198 7.07 4.41 -13.81
N PHE A 199 7.23 4.13 -12.51
CA PHE A 199 6.79 2.85 -11.94
C PHE A 199 5.63 3.02 -10.97
N ALA A 200 4.76 2.02 -10.90
CA ALA A 200 3.75 1.85 -9.86
C ALA A 200 3.96 0.51 -9.14
N ALA A 201 3.60 0.43 -7.86
CA ALA A 201 3.81 -0.76 -7.05
C ALA A 201 2.52 -1.20 -6.32
N ALA A 202 2.40 -2.50 -6.10
CA ALA A 202 1.38 -3.12 -5.27
C ALA A 202 2.05 -4.12 -4.32
N THR A 203 1.84 -4.00 -3.01
CA THR A 203 2.34 -4.97 -2.04
C THR A 203 1.47 -6.23 -2.03
N THR A 204 2.09 -7.41 -1.99
CA THR A 204 1.38 -8.71 -1.91
C THR A 204 0.79 -8.95 -0.52
N PHE A 205 1.44 -8.42 0.51
CA PHE A 205 0.94 -8.36 1.88
C PHE A 205 1.60 -7.19 2.62
N SER A 206 1.02 -6.84 3.77
CA SER A 206 1.56 -5.86 4.70
C SER A 206 1.78 -6.53 6.05
N ARG A 207 2.92 -6.27 6.69
CA ARG A 207 3.15 -6.59 8.10
C ARG A 207 2.62 -5.45 8.96
N SER A 208 2.19 -5.81 10.16
CA SER A 208 1.94 -4.85 11.24
C SER A 208 2.92 -5.10 12.36
N PHE A 209 3.43 -4.03 12.97
CA PHE A 209 4.43 -4.09 14.03
C PHE A 209 4.34 -2.86 14.94
N GLY A 210 5.05 -2.90 16.06
CA GLY A 210 5.06 -1.80 17.03
C GLY A 210 6.08 -0.73 16.67
N GLN A 211 5.69 0.52 16.88
CA GLN A 211 6.58 1.67 16.95
C GLN A 211 6.68 2.12 18.40
N GLY A 212 7.91 2.26 18.88
CA GLY A 212 8.23 2.92 20.13
C GLY A 212 8.00 4.43 20.07
N ARG A 213 8.10 5.11 21.20
CA ARG A 213 8.04 6.59 21.21
C ARG A 213 9.19 7.16 20.39
N MET A 214 8.92 8.12 19.52
CA MET A 214 9.89 8.78 18.65
C MET A 214 10.27 10.17 19.21
N ASP A 215 10.68 10.21 20.47
CA ASP A 215 11.02 11.44 21.22
C ASP A 215 12.34 12.09 20.78
N GLY A 216 13.23 11.32 20.18
CA GLY A 216 14.48 11.80 19.57
C GLY A 216 14.31 12.26 18.12
N MET A 217 13.09 12.20 17.58
CA MET A 217 12.82 12.49 16.18
C MET A 217 12.28 13.91 16.00
N SER A 218 13.00 14.75 15.26
CA SER A 218 12.57 16.10 14.96
C SER A 218 11.39 16.11 14.00
N ALA A 219 10.29 16.76 14.38
CA ALA A 219 9.17 17.08 13.50
C ALA A 219 9.11 18.58 13.25
N PRO A 220 8.92 19.05 12.00
CA PRO A 220 8.84 20.49 11.69
C PRO A 220 7.60 21.21 12.25
N GLY A 221 6.71 20.51 12.95
CA GLY A 221 5.53 21.11 13.57
C GLY A 221 4.68 20.13 14.37
N SER A 222 3.50 20.60 14.77
CA SER A 222 2.55 19.88 15.61
C SER A 222 1.24 19.60 14.84
N PRO A 223 0.48 18.52 15.16
CA PRO A 223 0.84 17.45 16.09
C PRO A 223 1.77 16.40 15.47
N PHE A 224 2.66 15.83 16.30
CA PHE A 224 3.46 14.63 15.97
C PHE A 224 3.22 13.57 17.05
N PRO A 225 2.17 12.72 16.90
CA PRO A 225 1.70 11.85 17.98
C PRO A 225 2.73 10.82 18.44
N ALA A 226 3.63 10.40 17.54
CA ALA A 226 4.70 9.46 17.84
C ALA A 226 5.70 9.98 18.88
N TYR A 227 5.78 11.30 19.10
CA TYR A 227 6.69 11.88 20.09
C TYR A 227 6.43 11.34 21.51
N SER A 228 5.16 11.24 21.91
CA SER A 228 4.76 10.83 23.26
C SER A 228 4.07 9.46 23.33
N ASN A 229 3.74 8.87 22.18
CA ASN A 229 2.96 7.65 22.11
C ASN A 229 3.67 6.55 21.32
N GLN A 230 3.56 5.32 21.84
CA GLN A 230 3.75 4.10 21.07
C GLN A 230 2.52 3.85 20.22
N GLN A 231 2.73 3.31 19.03
CA GLN A 231 1.70 3.15 18.02
C GLN A 231 1.93 1.90 17.19
N ALA A 232 0.87 1.33 16.62
CA ALA A 232 0.99 0.35 15.56
C ALA A 232 1.47 1.01 14.26
N HIS A 233 2.36 0.33 13.55
CA HIS A 233 2.85 0.64 12.22
C HIS A 233 2.45 -0.45 11.24
N MET A 234 2.31 -0.07 9.99
CA MET A 234 2.09 -0.97 8.86
C MET A 234 3.03 -0.63 7.72
N ASP A 235 3.41 -1.62 6.93
CA ASP A 235 4.22 -1.41 5.72
C ASP A 235 3.43 -1.55 4.41
N GLY A 236 3.99 -0.99 3.35
CA GLY A 236 3.48 -1.03 1.99
C GLY A 236 4.57 -0.65 1.00
N ALA A 237 4.20 -0.61 -0.28
CA ALA A 237 5.08 -0.11 -1.33
C ALA A 237 4.34 0.84 -2.27
N TYR A 238 5.09 1.77 -2.84
CA TYR A 238 4.61 2.64 -3.90
C TYR A 238 5.68 2.87 -4.95
N GLY A 239 5.25 3.14 -6.17
CA GLY A 239 6.16 3.45 -7.26
C GLY A 239 6.54 4.93 -7.33
N ALA A 240 7.68 5.18 -7.96
CA ALA A 240 8.24 6.50 -8.20
C ALA A 240 9.02 6.49 -9.53
N SER A 241 9.56 7.64 -9.93
CA SER A 241 10.50 7.67 -11.03
C SER A 241 11.75 6.86 -10.68
N GLY A 242 12.15 5.95 -11.57
CA GLY A 242 13.36 5.15 -11.41
C GLY A 242 13.19 3.82 -10.66
N GLY A 243 12.09 3.65 -9.92
CA GLY A 243 11.89 2.46 -9.10
C GLY A 243 10.74 2.58 -8.11
N ILE A 244 10.89 1.94 -6.95
CA ILE A 244 9.84 1.88 -5.92
C ILE A 244 10.39 2.28 -4.55
N TYR A 245 9.49 2.64 -3.65
CA TYR A 245 9.79 2.71 -2.22
C TYR A 245 9.05 1.61 -1.50
N PHE A 246 9.76 0.88 -0.64
CA PHE A 246 9.11 0.28 0.53
C PHE A 246 8.98 1.36 1.60
N MET A 247 7.81 1.42 2.23
CA MET A 247 7.49 2.42 3.24
C MET A 247 6.76 1.76 4.40
N SER A 248 7.03 2.24 5.60
CA SER A 248 6.18 1.99 6.76
C SER A 248 5.77 3.32 7.38
N CYS A 249 4.53 3.41 7.86
CA CYS A 249 4.06 4.52 8.66
C CYS A 249 3.10 4.05 9.74
N ASP A 250 2.64 4.99 10.57
CA ASP A 250 1.56 4.76 11.53
C ASP A 250 0.38 4.08 10.83
N ALA A 251 -0.15 3.02 11.45
CA ALA A 251 -1.32 2.34 10.95
C ALA A 251 -2.57 3.23 11.07
N ALA A 252 -3.53 3.07 10.16
CA ALA A 252 -4.75 3.84 10.21
C ALA A 252 -5.56 3.47 11.46
N ARG A 253 -6.12 4.48 12.16
CA ARG A 253 -6.87 4.28 13.41
C ARG A 253 -6.04 3.57 14.50
N THR A 254 -4.74 3.83 14.52
CA THR A 254 -3.81 3.23 15.49
C THR A 254 -4.11 3.68 16.92
N THR A 255 -3.75 2.84 17.90
CA THR A 255 -3.77 3.18 19.32
C THR A 255 -2.57 4.05 19.68
N MET A 256 -2.80 5.05 20.52
CA MET A 256 -1.78 5.94 21.06
C MET A 256 -1.55 5.57 22.52
N TYR A 257 -0.59 4.68 22.74
CA TYR A 257 -0.28 4.14 24.05
C TYR A 257 0.94 4.84 24.67
N TRP A 258 0.78 5.37 25.88
CA TRP A 258 1.84 6.07 26.60
C TRP A 258 2.42 5.29 27.80
N GLY A 259 1.95 4.06 28.05
CA GLY A 259 2.20 3.39 29.33
C GLY A 259 3.46 2.50 29.44
N ALA A 260 4.28 2.29 28.40
CA ALA A 260 5.50 1.49 28.51
C ALA A 260 6.80 2.27 28.18
N PRO A 261 7.90 2.10 28.96
CA PRO A 261 9.17 2.81 28.78
C PRO A 261 10.25 1.99 28.04
N VAL A 262 9.92 0.86 27.40
CA VAL A 262 10.95 -0.08 26.91
C VAL A 262 11.31 0.08 25.43
N THR A 263 10.64 0.97 24.69
CA THR A 263 10.86 1.15 23.25
C THR A 263 10.87 2.63 22.89
N TYR A 264 12.07 3.22 22.85
CA TYR A 264 12.31 4.59 22.41
C TYR A 264 13.07 4.58 21.08
N ASN A 265 12.65 5.44 20.16
CA ASN A 265 13.21 5.65 18.83
C ASN A 265 13.39 4.37 18.01
N SER A 266 12.56 3.36 18.27
CA SER A 266 12.68 2.01 17.73
C SER A 266 11.37 1.48 17.16
N TYR A 267 11.49 0.39 16.41
CA TYR A 267 10.42 -0.49 15.98
C TYR A 267 10.61 -1.85 16.65
N TYR A 268 9.53 -2.54 16.98
CA TYR A 268 9.58 -3.81 17.69
C TYR A 268 8.47 -4.76 17.21
N GLY A 269 8.66 -6.06 17.47
CA GLY A 269 7.71 -7.08 17.02
C GLY A 269 7.57 -7.15 15.50
N ILE A 270 8.61 -6.79 14.75
CA ILE A 270 8.63 -6.91 13.29
C ILE A 270 8.66 -8.41 12.94
N PRO A 271 7.70 -8.93 12.15
CA PRO A 271 7.81 -10.28 11.61
C PRO A 271 9.03 -10.40 10.68
N THR A 272 9.90 -11.37 10.95
CA THR A 272 11.16 -11.61 10.22
C THR A 272 11.20 -12.96 9.50
N ASP A 273 10.13 -13.75 9.59
CA ASP A 273 9.98 -15.02 8.87
C ASP A 273 9.68 -14.79 7.37
N LYS A 274 9.03 -13.67 7.04
CA LYS A 274 8.78 -13.21 5.66
C LYS A 274 8.87 -11.69 5.55
N TYR A 275 9.34 -11.21 4.40
CA TYR A 275 9.43 -9.78 4.08
C TYR A 275 8.40 -9.39 3.01
N PRO A 276 7.78 -8.20 3.09
CA PRO A 276 6.82 -7.74 2.09
C PRO A 276 7.41 -7.78 0.70
N GLU A 277 6.62 -8.20 -0.28
CA GLU A 277 7.00 -8.16 -1.68
C GLU A 277 6.14 -7.16 -2.44
N ALA A 278 6.77 -6.45 -3.37
CA ALA A 278 6.11 -5.51 -4.25
C ALA A 278 6.10 -6.07 -5.68
N LEU A 279 4.90 -6.14 -6.25
CA LEU A 279 4.70 -6.29 -7.69
C LEU A 279 4.86 -4.91 -8.33
N ILE A 280 5.57 -4.85 -9.45
CA ILE A 280 5.94 -3.58 -10.09
C ILE A 280 5.46 -3.56 -11.53
N ILE A 281 4.86 -2.45 -11.95
CA ILE A 281 4.47 -2.17 -13.33
C ILE A 281 5.12 -0.87 -13.82
N LYS A 282 5.31 -0.75 -15.14
CA LYS A 282 5.59 0.52 -15.79
C LYS A 282 4.29 1.25 -16.10
N THR A 283 4.26 2.56 -15.88
CA THR A 283 3.07 3.40 -16.14
C THR A 283 3.10 4.09 -17.49
N ASP A 284 4.26 4.18 -18.15
CA ASP A 284 4.50 4.98 -19.36
C ASP A 284 3.53 4.66 -20.53
N ASN A 285 3.02 3.42 -20.61
CA ASN A 285 2.12 2.96 -21.67
C ASN A 285 0.67 2.75 -21.20
N LEU A 286 0.33 3.19 -19.99
CA LEU A 286 -1.02 3.05 -19.44
C LEU A 286 -1.77 4.38 -19.53
N PRO A 287 -3.04 4.39 -19.98
CA PRO A 287 -3.82 5.61 -20.02
C PRO A 287 -4.01 6.19 -18.62
N PHE A 288 -3.91 7.51 -18.50
CA PHE A 288 -4.09 8.24 -17.25
C PHE A 288 -4.56 9.69 -17.49
N PRO A 289 -5.66 10.15 -16.86
CA PRO A 289 -6.66 9.33 -16.17
C PRO A 289 -7.41 8.41 -17.14
N PHE A 290 -8.04 7.35 -16.63
CA PHE A 290 -8.80 6.37 -17.39
C PHE A 290 -10.04 5.93 -16.62
N ASN A 291 -11.19 5.85 -17.30
CA ASN A 291 -12.48 5.39 -16.78
C ASN A 291 -13.20 4.54 -17.81
#